data_AF-A0AB35FIR9-F1
#
_entry.id   AF-A0AB35FIR9-F1
#
_cell.length_a   1.000
_cell.length_b   1.000
_cell.length_c   1.000
_cell.angle_alpha   90.00
_cell.angle_beta   90.00
_cell.angle_gamma   90.00
#
_symmetry.space_group_name_H-M   'P 1'
#
loop_
_entity.id
_entity.type
_entity.pdbx_description
1 polymer ?
#
loop_
_entity_poly.entity_id
_entity_poly.type
_entity_poly.pdbx_seq_one_letter_code
_entity_poly.pdbx_strand_id
1 'polypeptide(L)'
;MNIKSLLLGSAAALAVVSGAQAADAIVAAEPEPVEYVRVCDAYGTGYFYIPGTETCLKINGYIRFQVNVGDQPGGDNDSDWDAVTRGQVQFTAKSDTEYGPLTG
;
A
#
# COMPACT_ATOMS: atom_id res chain seq x y z
N MET A 1 -60.82 44.94 -5.52
CA MET A 1 -60.76 43.73 -4.66
C MET A 1 -59.80 42.76 -5.30
N ASN A 2 -58.64 42.47 -4.68
CA ASN A 2 -57.87 41.22 -4.81
C ASN A 2 -56.64 41.19 -3.87
N ILE A 3 -56.72 41.83 -2.69
CA ILE A 3 -55.72 41.74 -1.60
C ILE A 3 -55.69 40.33 -0.96
N LYS A 4 -56.69 39.49 -1.25
CA LYS A 4 -56.82 38.13 -0.70
C LYS A 4 -55.70 37.18 -1.16
N SER A 5 -55.08 37.40 -2.31
CA SER A 5 -54.03 36.50 -2.81
C SER A 5 -52.67 36.70 -2.15
N LEU A 6 -52.40 37.87 -1.57
CA LEU A 6 -51.08 38.18 -1.02
C LEU A 6 -50.92 37.67 0.43
N LEU A 7 -52.02 37.60 1.18
CA LEU A 7 -52.02 37.10 2.56
C LEU A 7 -51.92 35.57 2.66
N LEU A 8 -52.41 34.81 1.66
CA LEU A 8 -52.20 33.36 1.62
C LEU A 8 -50.77 32.97 1.21
N GLY A 9 -50.02 33.87 0.56
CA GLY A 9 -48.63 33.63 0.18
C GLY A 9 -47.62 33.76 1.34
N SER A 10 -47.95 34.50 2.40
CA SER A 10 -47.03 34.76 3.52
C SER A 10 -47.02 33.68 4.62
N ALA A 11 -48.02 32.81 4.69
CA ALA A 11 -48.05 31.74 5.71
C ALA A 11 -47.21 30.51 5.34
N ALA A 12 -46.95 30.29 4.04
CA ALA A 12 -46.14 29.15 3.57
C ALA A 12 -44.63 29.37 3.76
N ALA A 13 -44.18 30.61 3.95
CA ALA A 13 -42.76 30.94 4.10
C ALA A 13 -42.22 30.74 5.54
N LEU A 14 -43.11 30.56 6.54
CA LEU A 14 -42.72 30.44 7.95
C LEU A 14 -42.74 29.00 8.49
N ALA A 15 -43.15 28.01 7.67
CA ALA A 15 -43.25 26.60 8.08
C ALA A 15 -42.13 25.69 7.52
N VAL A 16 -41.12 26.26 6.83
CA VAL A 16 -39.96 25.50 6.32
C VAL A 16 -38.64 25.94 6.98
N VAL A 17 -38.66 26.96 7.85
CA VAL A 17 -37.52 27.34 8.69
C VAL A 17 -37.81 26.95 10.14
N SER A 18 -37.90 25.65 10.38
CA SER A 18 -37.87 25.08 11.73
C SER A 18 -37.43 23.63 11.65
N GLY A 19 -36.18 23.47 11.23
CA GLY A 19 -35.44 22.24 11.29
C GLY A 19 -33.96 22.59 11.22
N ALA A 20 -33.42 23.17 12.30
CA ALA A 20 -32.00 23.03 12.57
C ALA A 20 -31.75 21.53 12.81
N GLN A 21 -31.65 20.77 11.72
CA GLN A 21 -30.97 19.50 11.70
C GLN A 21 -29.52 19.86 11.99
N ALA A 22 -29.14 19.71 13.26
CA ALA A 22 -27.76 19.57 13.64
C ALA A 22 -27.22 18.33 12.89
N ALA A 23 -26.78 18.56 11.67
CA ALA A 23 -25.98 17.62 10.91
C ALA A 23 -24.52 17.75 11.35
N ASP A 24 -24.27 17.63 12.65
CA ASP A 24 -23.08 16.88 13.05
C ASP A 24 -23.46 15.42 12.82
N ALA A 25 -23.50 15.06 11.53
CA ALA A 25 -23.21 13.72 11.16
C ALA A 25 -21.84 13.47 11.77
N ILE A 26 -21.82 12.80 12.91
CA ILE A 26 -20.73 11.91 13.25
C ILE A 26 -20.76 10.86 12.14
N VAL A 27 -20.28 11.26 10.96
CA VAL A 27 -19.60 10.37 10.06
C VAL A 27 -18.44 9.94 10.92
N ALA A 28 -18.66 8.85 11.67
CA ALA A 28 -17.58 7.94 11.93
C ALA A 28 -16.94 7.80 10.56
N ALA A 29 -15.76 8.40 10.39
CA ALA A 29 -14.91 8.05 9.28
C ALA A 29 -14.73 6.55 9.47
N GLU A 30 -15.58 5.77 8.81
CA GLU A 30 -15.44 4.34 8.68
C GLU A 30 -13.98 4.23 8.24
N PRO A 31 -13.12 3.60 9.04
CA PRO A 31 -11.70 3.62 8.78
C PRO A 31 -11.55 3.07 7.36
N GLU A 32 -11.26 3.97 6.42
CA GLU A 32 -11.13 3.60 5.03
C GLU A 32 -10.16 2.42 5.02
N PRO A 33 -10.52 1.30 4.37
CA PRO A 33 -9.69 0.11 4.38
C PRO A 33 -8.33 0.56 3.86
N VAL A 34 -7.41 0.68 4.80
CA VAL A 34 -6.07 1.20 4.57
C VAL A 34 -5.41 0.14 3.71
N GLU A 35 -5.40 0.37 2.40
CA GLU A 35 -4.70 -0.47 1.46
C GLU A 35 -3.20 -0.26 1.69
N TYR A 36 -2.67 -0.97 2.69
CA TYR A 36 -1.28 -0.91 3.09
C TYR A 36 -0.33 -1.41 2.00
N VAL A 37 -0.84 -2.20 1.04
CA VAL A 37 -0.05 -2.78 -0.04
C VAL A 37 -0.83 -2.65 -1.34
N ARG A 38 -0.58 -1.56 -2.06
CA ARG A 38 -1.09 -1.37 -3.42
C ARG A 38 -0.10 -1.98 -4.40
N VAL A 39 -0.58 -2.69 -5.40
CA VAL A 39 0.26 -3.26 -6.46
C VAL A 39 0.81 -2.12 -7.33
N CYS A 40 2.11 -2.14 -7.62
CA CYS A 40 2.72 -1.21 -8.57
C CYS A 40 3.03 -1.93 -9.89
N ASP A 41 2.26 -1.64 -10.93
CA ASP A 41 2.44 -2.26 -12.25
C ASP A 41 3.46 -1.52 -13.14
N ALA A 42 3.91 -0.33 -12.74
CA ALA A 42 4.78 0.54 -13.55
C ALA A 42 6.14 -0.09 -13.90
N TYR A 43 6.71 -0.92 -13.00
CA TYR A 43 8.04 -1.52 -13.17
C TYR A 43 8.01 -3.06 -13.28
N GLY A 44 6.82 -3.63 -13.48
CA GLY A 44 6.60 -5.06 -13.63
C GLY A 44 6.18 -5.77 -12.34
N THR A 45 6.12 -7.10 -12.40
CA THR A 45 5.56 -7.92 -11.33
C THR A 45 6.42 -7.94 -10.07
N GLY A 46 5.74 -7.97 -8.91
CA GLY A 46 6.37 -8.08 -7.59
C GLY A 46 6.80 -6.75 -6.99
N TYR A 47 6.40 -5.63 -7.60
CA TYR A 47 6.51 -4.30 -7.01
C TYR A 47 5.20 -3.92 -6.29
N PHE A 48 5.35 -3.26 -5.16
CA PHE A 48 4.24 -2.68 -4.40
C PHE A 48 4.58 -1.25 -3.99
N TYR A 49 3.57 -0.40 -3.84
CA TYR A 49 3.79 0.99 -3.42
C TYR A 49 4.19 1.05 -1.94
N ILE A 50 5.18 1.88 -1.64
CA ILE A 50 5.47 2.28 -0.25
C ILE A 50 4.33 3.20 0.22
N PRO A 51 3.64 2.89 1.33
CA PRO A 51 2.54 3.71 1.82
C PRO A 51 2.89 5.19 1.96
N GLY A 52 2.01 6.07 1.46
CA GLY A 52 2.23 7.52 1.48
C GLY A 52 3.15 8.06 0.38
N THR A 53 3.59 7.22 -0.57
CA THR A 53 4.42 7.64 -1.72
C THR A 53 4.00 6.95 -3.02
N GLU A 54 4.53 7.44 -4.15
CA GLU A 54 4.44 6.78 -5.46
C GLU A 54 5.69 5.93 -5.78
N THR A 55 6.53 5.67 -4.77
CA THR A 55 7.72 4.83 -4.91
C THR A 55 7.32 3.36 -4.84
N CYS A 56 7.79 2.59 -5.82
CA CYS A 56 7.57 1.17 -5.92
C CYS A 56 8.72 0.39 -5.28
N LEU A 57 8.42 -0.48 -4.32
CA LEU A 57 9.37 -1.35 -3.64
C LEU A 57 9.19 -2.79 -4.11
N LYS A 58 10.29 -3.49 -4.34
CA LYS A 58 10.35 -4.93 -4.56
C LYS A 58 11.27 -5.54 -3.53
N ILE A 59 10.79 -6.61 -2.90
CA ILE A 59 11.57 -7.43 -1.99
C ILE A 59 11.75 -8.78 -2.68
N ASN A 60 13.00 -9.15 -2.93
CA ASN A 60 13.34 -10.45 -3.49
C ASN A 60 14.61 -10.98 -2.85
N GLY A 61 15.04 -12.17 -3.26
CA GLY A 61 16.19 -12.81 -2.66
C GLY A 61 16.28 -14.26 -3.08
N TYR A 62 17.22 -14.96 -2.48
CA TYR A 62 17.31 -16.41 -2.62
C TYR A 62 17.87 -17.03 -1.34
N ILE A 63 17.54 -18.31 -1.17
CA ILE A 63 18.16 -19.18 -0.18
C ILE A 63 18.89 -20.26 -0.97
N ARG A 64 20.16 -20.47 -0.66
CA ARG A 64 20.98 -21.52 -1.25
C ARG A 64 21.42 -22.46 -0.15
N PHE A 65 21.14 -23.74 -0.34
CA PHE A 65 21.71 -24.83 0.44
C PHE A 65 22.73 -25.56 -0.44
N GLN A 66 23.93 -25.75 0.09
CA GLN A 66 25.03 -26.40 -0.61
C GLN A 66 25.64 -27.45 0.32
N VAL A 67 25.89 -28.65 -0.22
CA VAL A 67 26.67 -29.69 0.45
C VAL A 67 27.89 -29.94 -0.42
N ASN A 68 29.07 -29.85 0.16
CA ASN A 68 30.30 -30.29 -0.49
C ASN A 68 30.72 -31.61 0.13
N VAL A 69 31.24 -32.50 -0.72
CA VAL A 69 31.78 -33.80 -0.31
C VAL A 69 33.11 -33.96 -1.03
N GLY A 70 34.13 -34.37 -0.31
CA GLY A 70 35.47 -34.56 -0.86
C GLY A 70 36.33 -35.48 0.01
N ASP A 71 37.51 -35.78 -0.48
CA ASP A 71 38.49 -36.58 0.26
C ASP A 71 39.33 -35.68 1.17
N GLN A 72 39.58 -36.13 2.41
CA GLN A 72 40.46 -35.42 3.35
C GLN A 72 41.90 -35.37 2.81
N PRO A 73 42.49 -34.19 2.53
CA PRO A 73 43.87 -34.12 2.05
C PRO A 73 44.85 -34.55 3.17
N GLY A 74 45.45 -35.74 3.01
CA GLY A 74 46.50 -36.26 3.89
C GLY A 74 46.06 -37.18 5.04
N GLY A 75 44.81 -37.65 5.05
CA GLY A 75 44.28 -38.60 6.05
C GLY A 75 43.95 -39.99 5.49
N ASP A 76 43.89 -40.98 6.36
CA ASP A 76 43.54 -42.38 6.05
C ASP A 76 42.08 -42.51 5.59
N ASN A 77 41.81 -42.38 4.28
CA ASN A 77 40.54 -42.73 3.60
C ASN A 77 39.23 -42.23 4.24
N ASP A 78 39.26 -41.12 4.99
CA ASP A 78 38.05 -40.55 5.57
C ASP A 78 37.46 -39.50 4.61
N SER A 79 36.19 -39.66 4.28
CA SER A 79 35.43 -38.71 3.45
C SER A 79 35.03 -37.50 4.28
N ASP A 80 35.38 -36.31 3.83
CA ASP A 80 35.00 -35.02 4.43
C ASP A 80 33.76 -34.45 3.74
N TRP A 81 32.87 -33.84 4.53
CA TRP A 81 31.69 -33.17 4.01
C TRP A 81 31.36 -31.92 4.80
N ASP A 82 30.93 -30.87 4.09
CA ASP A 82 30.45 -29.64 4.69
C ASP A 82 29.12 -29.21 4.09
N ALA A 83 28.29 -28.55 4.90
CA ALA A 83 27.02 -28.00 4.48
C ALA A 83 26.96 -26.51 4.79
N VAL A 84 26.71 -25.70 3.76
CA VAL A 84 26.62 -24.24 3.85
C VAL A 84 25.25 -23.77 3.39
N THR A 85 24.61 -22.96 4.22
CA THR A 85 23.38 -22.26 3.88
C THR A 85 23.66 -20.77 3.73
N ARG A 86 23.25 -20.18 2.60
CA ARG A 86 23.31 -18.73 2.36
C ARG A 86 21.92 -18.19 2.08
N GLY A 87 21.49 -17.20 2.86
CA GLY A 87 20.33 -16.37 2.55
C GLY A 87 20.78 -15.01 2.04
N GLN A 88 20.16 -14.53 0.96
CA GLN A 88 20.30 -13.15 0.49
C GLN A 88 18.90 -12.54 0.36
N VAL A 89 18.75 -11.32 0.89
CA VAL A 89 17.57 -10.49 0.69
C VAL A 89 18.01 -9.22 -0.04
N GLN A 90 17.23 -8.83 -1.03
CA GLN A 90 17.42 -7.65 -1.87
C GLN A 90 16.15 -6.81 -1.76
N PHE A 91 16.35 -5.52 -1.46
CA PHE A 91 15.33 -4.49 -1.56
C PHE A 91 15.65 -3.64 -2.77
N THR A 92 14.65 -3.35 -3.59
CA THR A 92 14.81 -2.47 -4.76
C THR A 92 13.67 -1.48 -4.79
N ALA A 93 13.98 -0.20 -4.66
CA ALA A 93 13.05 0.90 -4.78
C ALA A 93 13.16 1.52 -6.18
N LYS A 94 12.02 1.84 -6.79
CA LYS A 94 11.95 2.56 -8.07
C LYS A 94 10.95 3.71 -7.97
N SER A 95 11.34 4.86 -8.49
CA SER A 95 10.50 6.07 -8.50
C SER A 95 10.64 6.78 -9.84
N ASP A 96 9.53 7.26 -10.39
CA ASP A 96 9.57 8.05 -11.62
C ASP A 96 9.90 9.50 -11.28
N THR A 97 10.90 10.04 -11.98
CA THR A 97 11.29 11.44 -11.87
C THR A 97 11.23 12.10 -13.23
N GLU A 98 11.33 13.43 -13.26
CA GLU A 98 11.38 14.20 -14.51
C GLU A 98 12.55 13.81 -15.43
N TYR A 99 13.59 13.16 -14.89
CA TYR A 99 14.74 12.66 -15.63
C TYR A 99 14.65 11.17 -15.97
N GLY A 100 13.54 10.50 -15.62
CA GLY A 100 13.32 9.07 -15.82
C GLY A 100 13.28 8.25 -14.52
N PRO A 101 13.24 6.92 -14.63
CA PRO A 101 13.08 6.03 -13.49
C PRO A 101 14.37 5.94 -12.66
N LEU A 102 14.32 6.44 -11.42
CA LEU A 102 15.37 6.23 -10.44
C LEU A 102 15.23 4.83 -9.83
N THR A 103 16.36 4.16 -9.60
CA THR A 103 16.41 2.83 -8.97
C THR A 103 17.44 2.84 -7.85
N GLY A 104 17.04 2.33 -6.67
CA GLY A 104 17.88 2.20 -5.48
C GLY A 104 17.60 0.94 -4.68
#